data_AF-A0A0N1DD36-F1
#
_entry.id   AF-A0A0N1DD36-F1
#
_cell.length_a   1.000
_cell.length_b   1.000
_cell.length_c   1.000
_cell.angle_alpha   90.00
_cell.angle_beta   90.00
_cell.angle_gamma   90.00
#
_symmetry.space_group_name_H-M   'P 1'
#
loop_
_entity.id
_entity.type
_entity.pdbx_description
1 polymer ?
#
loop_
_entity_poly.entity_id
_entity_poly.type
_entity_poly.pdbx_seq_one_letter_code
_entity_poly.pdbx_strand_id
1 'polypeptide(L)'
;MEKNTPHYNLMVIKEDVRRLGKNAFTTTARKYGRDLGFTSKEMQEVVFELHSRMLYKSMTTYSDHRVWQDVYHITSHDLEIYIKVTYCSGGEPPVISFKEKNP
;
A
#
# COMPACT_ATOMS: atom_id res chain seq x y z
N MET A 1 -9.10 -16.11 0.25
CA MET A 1 -9.08 -16.28 -1.22
C MET A 1 -8.02 -15.34 -1.81
N GLU A 2 -7.45 -15.67 -2.97
CA GLU A 2 -6.42 -14.86 -3.66
C GLU A 2 -6.80 -14.69 -5.14
N LYS A 3 -6.46 -13.54 -5.74
CA LYS A 3 -6.65 -13.22 -7.16
C LYS A 3 -5.52 -12.33 -7.69
N ASN A 4 -5.34 -12.34 -9.00
CA ASN A 4 -4.31 -11.55 -9.72
C ASN A 4 -4.86 -10.26 -10.34
N THR A 5 -5.98 -9.76 -9.81
CA THR A 5 -6.55 -8.46 -10.19
C THR A 5 -6.69 -7.59 -8.96
N PRO A 6 -6.36 -6.28 -9.01
CA PRO A 6 -6.53 -5.41 -7.85
C PRO A 6 -7.98 -5.44 -7.39
N HIS A 7 -8.22 -5.44 -6.09
CA HIS A 7 -9.55 -5.26 -5.53
C HIS A 7 -9.94 -3.78 -5.54
N TYR A 8 -8.99 -2.89 -5.22
CA TYR A 8 -9.19 -1.46 -5.14
C TYR A 8 -8.76 -0.76 -6.43
N ASN A 9 -9.47 0.32 -6.77
CA ASN A 9 -9.07 1.16 -7.89
C ASN A 9 -7.83 1.98 -7.50
N LEU A 10 -6.73 1.76 -8.22
CA LEU A 10 -5.46 2.43 -7.96
C LEU A 10 -5.55 3.96 -8.09
N MET A 11 -6.41 4.47 -8.97
CA MET A 11 -6.63 5.93 -9.08
C MET A 11 -7.25 6.49 -7.81
N VAL A 12 -8.22 5.79 -7.21
CA VAL A 12 -8.85 6.18 -5.95
C VAL A 12 -7.84 6.15 -4.81
N ILE A 13 -6.99 5.12 -4.75
CA ILE A 13 -5.89 5.03 -3.77
C ILE A 13 -4.98 6.27 -3.86
N LYS A 14 -4.57 6.66 -5.07
CA LYS A 14 -3.70 7.82 -5.28
C LYS A 14 -4.40 9.14 -4.90
N GLU A 15 -5.67 9.29 -5.24
CA GLU A 15 -6.48 10.46 -4.84
C GLU A 15 -6.56 10.58 -3.31
N ASP A 16 -6.82 9.48 -2.59
CA ASP A 16 -6.88 9.49 -1.13
C ASP A 16 -5.53 9.79 -0.48
N VAL A 17 -4.44 9.23 -1.01
CA VAL A 17 -3.08 9.55 -0.53
C VAL A 17 -2.76 11.03 -0.74
N ARG A 18 -3.14 11.60 -1.89
CA ARG A 18 -2.96 13.04 -2.16
C ARG A 18 -3.76 13.89 -1.17
N ARG A 19 -5.00 13.50 -0.87
CA ARG A 19 -5.90 14.23 0.04
C ARG A 19 -5.44 14.18 1.50
N LEU A 20 -4.92 13.04 1.95
CA LEU A 20 -4.60 12.79 3.35
C LEU A 20 -3.12 13.02 3.69
N GLY A 21 -2.24 13.01 2.68
CA GLY A 21 -0.81 13.07 2.83
C GLY A 21 -0.30 11.97 3.76
N LYS A 22 0.48 12.36 4.78
CA LYS A 22 1.00 11.42 5.80
C LYS A 22 -0.11 10.64 6.52
N ASN A 23 -1.35 11.17 6.57
CA ASN A 23 -2.47 10.53 7.26
C ASN A 23 -3.05 9.31 6.54
N ALA A 24 -2.70 9.09 5.26
CA ALA A 24 -2.98 7.82 4.58
C ALA A 24 -2.15 6.64 5.10
N PHE A 25 -1.10 6.90 5.88
CA PHE A 25 -0.25 5.85 6.44
C PHE A 25 -0.54 5.69 7.93
N THR A 26 -0.64 4.45 8.40
CA THR A 26 -0.71 4.16 9.84
C THR A 26 0.57 4.58 10.54
N THR A 27 0.52 4.79 11.87
CA THR A 27 1.71 5.12 12.66
C THR A 27 2.84 4.13 12.45
N THR A 28 2.50 2.84 12.40
CA THR A 28 3.45 1.74 12.14
C THR A 28 4.05 1.84 10.74
N ALA A 29 3.24 2.09 9.71
CA ALA A 29 3.74 2.26 8.36
C ALA A 29 4.64 3.48 8.18
N ARG A 30 4.32 4.60 8.85
CA ARG A 30 5.21 5.78 8.87
C ARG A 30 6.53 5.49 9.58
N LYS A 31 6.51 4.67 10.64
CA LYS A 31 7.73 4.25 11.33
C LYS A 31 8.58 3.39 10.39
N TYR A 32 8.01 2.35 9.77
CA TYR A 32 8.71 1.51 8.80
C TYR A 32 9.26 2.31 7.62
N GLY A 33 8.48 3.24 7.06
CA GLY A 33 8.96 4.11 5.99
C GLY A 33 10.19 4.91 6.42
N ARG A 34 10.19 5.49 7.63
CA ARG A 34 11.37 6.17 8.18
C ARG A 34 12.55 5.24 8.44
N ASP A 35 12.30 4.02 8.92
CA ASP A 35 13.36 3.03 9.15
C ASP A 35 14.02 2.60 7.82
N LEU A 36 13.29 2.67 6.71
CA LEU A 36 13.80 2.49 5.34
C LEU A 36 14.44 3.77 4.75
N GLY A 37 14.52 4.86 5.51
CA GLY A 37 15.09 6.13 5.06
C GLY A 37 14.12 7.07 4.34
N PHE A 38 12.83 6.73 4.23
CA PHE A 38 11.85 7.57 3.56
C PHE A 38 11.26 8.65 4.47
N THR A 39 11.19 9.86 3.91
CA THR A 39 10.31 10.93 4.37
C THR A 39 8.85 10.60 4.05
N SER A 40 7.91 11.28 4.73
CA SER A 40 6.48 11.13 4.38
C SER A 40 6.14 11.60 2.97
N LYS A 41 7.00 12.40 2.33
CA LYS A 41 6.82 12.83 0.94
C LYS A 41 7.22 11.71 -0.02
N GLU A 42 8.40 11.13 0.19
CA GLU A 42 8.87 9.98 -0.60
C GLU A 42 7.92 8.79 -0.47
N MET A 43 7.38 8.52 0.73
CA MET A 43 6.34 7.49 0.92
C MET A 43 5.11 7.73 0.01
N GLN A 44 4.70 8.98 -0.22
CA GLN A 44 3.60 9.30 -1.14
C GLN A 44 4.03 9.14 -2.60
N GLU A 45 5.24 9.59 -2.94
CA GLU A 45 5.80 9.47 -4.28
C GLU A 45 5.87 8.00 -4.73
N VAL A 46 6.33 7.10 -3.87
CA VAL A 46 6.35 5.66 -4.17
C VAL A 46 4.94 5.12 -4.44
N VAL A 47 3.91 5.58 -3.71
CA VAL A 47 2.52 5.17 -3.99
C VAL A 47 2.04 5.74 -5.32
N PHE A 48 2.47 6.94 -5.70
CA PHE A 48 2.13 7.55 -6.99
C PHE A 48 2.83 6.87 -8.17
N GLU A 49 3.96 6.19 -7.96
CA GLU A 49 4.66 5.38 -8.96
C GLU A 49 3.96 4.05 -9.27
N LEU A 50 3.08 3.58 -8.37
CA LEU A 50 2.39 2.29 -8.55
C LEU A 50 1.61 2.22 -9.86
N HIS A 51 1.67 1.05 -10.49
CA HIS A 51 0.86 0.67 -11.66
C HIS A 51 0.10 -0.62 -11.38
N SER A 52 -1.02 -0.85 -12.06
CA SER A 52 -1.82 -2.08 -11.91
C SER A 52 -1.00 -3.35 -12.19
N ARG A 53 -0.05 -3.29 -13.14
CA ARG A 53 0.89 -4.39 -13.46
C ARG A 53 1.86 -4.75 -12.33
N MET A 54 2.02 -3.86 -11.35
CA MET A 54 2.88 -4.09 -10.18
C MET A 54 2.13 -4.84 -9.08
N LEU A 55 0.86 -5.21 -9.27
CA LEU A 55 0.14 -6.06 -8.34
C LEU A 55 0.88 -7.40 -8.24
N TYR A 56 1.36 -7.71 -7.04
CA TYR A 56 1.88 -9.02 -6.72
C TYR A 56 0.74 -10.01 -6.48
N LYS A 57 -0.24 -9.62 -5.65
CA LYS A 57 -1.48 -10.37 -5.42
C LYS A 57 -2.53 -9.52 -4.72
N SER A 58 -3.79 -9.94 -4.83
CA SER A 58 -4.89 -9.43 -4.03
C SER A 58 -5.51 -10.58 -3.24
N MET A 59 -5.56 -10.47 -1.91
CA MET A 59 -6.01 -11.56 -1.04
C MET A 59 -6.89 -11.09 0.11
N THR A 60 -7.80 -11.95 0.57
CA THR A 60 -8.60 -11.68 1.76
C THR A 60 -7.87 -12.08 3.04
N THR A 61 -8.28 -11.54 4.19
CA THR A 61 -7.81 -12.02 5.48
C THR A 61 -8.51 -13.32 5.90
N TYR A 62 -7.88 -14.10 6.79
CA TYR A 62 -8.53 -15.27 7.39
C TYR A 62 -9.64 -14.88 8.37
N SER A 63 -9.45 -13.77 9.09
CA SER A 63 -10.40 -13.27 10.09
C SER A 63 -11.66 -12.68 9.46
N ASP A 64 -11.54 -12.06 8.29
CA ASP A 64 -12.66 -11.51 7.54
C ASP A 64 -12.41 -11.62 6.02
N HIS A 65 -13.25 -12.44 5.37
CA HIS A 65 -13.20 -12.69 3.93
C HIS A 65 -13.75 -11.51 3.10
N ARG A 66 -14.35 -10.50 3.74
CA ARG A 66 -14.79 -9.26 3.09
C ARG A 66 -13.68 -8.22 2.97
N VAL A 67 -12.65 -8.33 3.80
CA VAL A 67 -11.51 -7.40 3.79
C VAL A 67 -10.48 -7.92 2.80
N TRP A 68 -10.23 -7.12 1.76
CA TRP A 68 -9.23 -7.38 0.73
C TRP A 68 -7.94 -6.62 0.98
N GLN A 69 -6.82 -7.22 0.62
CA GLN A 69 -5.49 -6.66 0.70
C GLN A 69 -4.86 -6.72 -0.68
N ASP A 70 -4.68 -5.57 -1.30
CA ASP A 70 -3.90 -5.47 -2.53
C ASP A 70 -2.44 -5.30 -2.17
N VAL A 71 -1.59 -6.22 -2.62
CA VAL A 71 -0.15 -6.19 -2.39
C VAL A 71 0.51 -5.87 -3.72
N TYR A 72 1.18 -4.73 -3.78
CA TYR A 72 2.01 -4.30 -4.90
C TYR A 72 3.48 -4.55 -4.60
N HIS A 73 4.27 -4.81 -5.64
CA HIS A 73 5.72 -4.92 -5.57
C HIS A 73 6.36 -3.88 -6.48
N ILE A 74 7.21 -3.03 -5.92
CA ILE A 74 7.90 -1.96 -6.64
C ILE A 74 9.36 -1.90 -6.19
N THR A 75 10.24 -1.60 -7.13
CA THR A 75 11.62 -1.19 -6.85
C THR A 75 11.66 0.33 -6.87
N SER A 76 12.03 0.95 -5.76
CA SER A 76 12.18 2.41 -5.65
C SER A 76 13.31 2.72 -4.68
N HIS A 77 14.13 3.73 -4.99
CA HIS A 77 15.30 4.11 -4.19
C HIS A 77 16.24 2.93 -3.89
N ASP A 78 16.48 2.07 -4.88
CA ASP A 78 17.29 0.85 -4.79
C ASP A 78 16.80 -0.20 -3.77
N LEU A 79 15.55 -0.07 -3.30
CA LEU A 79 14.89 -1.00 -2.39
C LEU A 79 13.77 -1.75 -3.10
N GLU A 80 13.67 -3.06 -2.86
CA GLU A 80 12.50 -3.85 -3.21
C GLU A 80 11.44 -3.77 -2.09
N ILE A 81 10.30 -3.18 -2.43
CA ILE A 81 9.28 -2.80 -1.48
C ILE A 81 7.96 -3.48 -1.83
N TYR A 82 7.37 -4.15 -0.84
CA TYR A 82 5.96 -4.51 -0.89
C TYR A 82 5.10 -3.43 -0.27
N ILE A 83 4.11 -2.98 -1.03
CA ILE A 83 3.10 -2.02 -0.60
C ILE A 83 1.77 -2.74 -0.46
N LYS A 84 1.29 -2.89 0.77
CA LYS A 84 -0.03 -3.45 1.04
C LYS A 84 -1.04 -2.33 1.23
N VAL A 85 -2.15 -2.42 0.51
CA VAL A 85 -3.28 -1.50 0.58
C VAL A 85 -4.52 -2.24 1.08
N THR A 86 -5.21 -1.68 2.06
CA THR A 86 -6.45 -2.25 2.63
C THR A 86 -7.39 -1.12 2.98
N TYR A 87 -8.66 -1.20 2.59
CA TYR A 87 -9.69 -0.30 3.09
C TYR A 87 -10.45 -0.97 4.22
N CYS A 88 -10.67 -0.24 5.32
CA CYS A 88 -11.61 -0.67 6.33
C CYS A 88 -13.05 -0.48 5.84
N SER A 89 -13.94 -1.36 6.29
CA SER A 89 -15.38 -1.29 6.04
C SER A 89 -15.92 0.07 6.48
N GLY A 90 -16.34 0.92 5.54
CA GLY A 90 -16.89 2.26 5.85
C GLY A 90 -16.36 3.44 5.02
N GLY A 91 -15.52 3.20 4.01
CA GLY A 91 -14.95 4.28 3.19
C GLY A 91 -13.83 5.04 3.90
N GLU A 92 -13.24 4.41 4.93
CA GLU A 92 -12.06 4.92 5.61
C GLU A 92 -10.85 4.92 4.66
N PRO A 93 -9.86 5.80 4.89
CA PRO A 93 -8.64 5.84 4.11
C PRO A 93 -7.94 4.48 3.94
N PRO A 94 -7.22 4.28 2.82
CA PRO A 94 -6.42 3.07 2.65
C PRO A 94 -5.34 2.99 3.72
N VAL A 95 -5.23 1.85 4.40
CA VAL A 95 -4.07 1.52 5.21
C VAL A 95 -2.96 1.03 4.29
N ILE A 96 -1.89 1.83 4.19
CA ILE A 96 -0.71 1.50 3.39
C ILE A 96 0.43 1.07 4.30
N SER A 97 1.07 -0.08 4.01
CA SER A 97 2.26 -0.56 4.74
C SER A 97 3.39 -0.97 3.81
N PHE A 98 4.62 -0.65 4.19
CA PHE A 98 5.87 -1.01 3.52
C PHE A 98 6.45 -2.27 4.17
N LYS A 99 6.88 -3.24 3.36
CA LYS A 99 7.64 -4.40 3.82
C LYS A 99 8.83 -4.59 2.90
N GLU A 100 10.02 -4.72 3.47
CA GLU A 100 11.22 -5.11 2.72
C GLU A 100 11.06 -6.53 2.18
N LYS A 101 11.48 -6.73 0.93
CA LYS A 101 11.67 -8.08 0.40
C LYS A 101 12.95 -8.63 1.00
N ASN A 102 12.85 -9.35 2.12
CA ASN A 102 13.99 -10.11 2.63
C ASN A 102 14.46 -11.08 1.52
N PRO A 103 15.77 -11.12 1.23
CA PRO A 103 16.35 -12.13 0.35
C PRO A 103 16.23 -13.55 0.93
#